data_AF-A0A8C6SZ33-F1
#
_entry.id   AF-A0A8C6SZ33-F1
#
_cell.length_a   1.000
_cell.length_b   1.000
_cell.length_c   1.000
_cell.angle_alpha   90.00
_cell.angle_beta   90.00
_cell.angle_gamma   90.00
#
_symmetry.space_group_name_H-M   'P 1'
#
loop_
_entity.id
_entity.type
_entity.pdbx_description
1 polymer ?
#
loop_
_entity_poly.entity_id
_entity_poly.type
_entity_poly.pdbx_seq_one_letter_code
_entity_poly.pdbx_strand_id
1 'polypeptide(L)'
;DLLVITAATEETDGSGVLGLGEEWKGGDVAKTVGGGQKVRWLKKELLRHKDDQNKVVLFVDSCCTSFHRVGHKVLFSAEGFCWPDQKLASKYPTVHSGKRYLNSGGFMGFAPEMAALVQQWKYKDNDDDQLFYTRIYLDKAQRTKYNMTLDHRSRIFQNLNGAVDEVVLKFERAKVRARNVAYDTLPVIIHGNGPTKLQLNYLGNYVPASWTYEGGCGGCDDDLLLLDDVSDEQLPLVYVAVFILKPTPFIEEFLDRLTSMNYPASRIRLFIHNNVVYHERHVDSFWQKHKALFPEAVLIGPEENLPEAQARTMAVPEGFYSRSEDYSRSCRPRGRKSTTHYSPTKPYTLPGLDWFSPGLVLVLTAPLSPQPCQDVYWFPTMEESTAVVPRRRTQASAGGYENKEWLKFLKRLYLTPVTEELYPGYYPKAQAVMNFVVRYRPDEQPSLRPHHDSSTFTVNIALNSKNIDYEGGGCRFLRYSCSVEAPRKGWSFMHPGRLTHYHEGLLYPLKYVMFLFLGLKSD
;
A
#
# COMPACT_ATOMS: atom_id res chain seq x y z
N ASP A 1 -38.98 16.59 19.13
CA ASP A 1 -37.56 16.81 19.39
C ASP A 1 -36.85 15.45 19.35
N LEU A 2 -35.66 15.32 18.77
CA LEU A 2 -34.92 14.05 18.70
C LEU A 2 -33.60 14.20 19.46
N LEU A 3 -33.38 13.33 20.45
CA LEU A 3 -32.13 13.22 21.18
C LEU A 3 -31.45 11.90 20.83
N VAL A 4 -30.26 11.97 20.23
CA VAL A 4 -29.41 10.79 20.01
C VAL A 4 -28.49 10.65 21.21
N ILE A 5 -28.42 9.45 21.77
CA ILE A 5 -27.61 9.10 22.93
C ILE A 5 -26.71 7.92 22.55
N THR A 6 -25.44 8.00 22.91
CA THR A 6 -24.49 6.89 22.79
C THR A 6 -23.66 6.77 24.06
N ALA A 7 -23.00 5.64 24.27
CA ALA A 7 -22.17 5.40 25.43
C ALA A 7 -20.73 5.15 24.99
N ALA A 8 -19.80 6.01 25.42
CA ALA A 8 -18.38 5.89 25.14
C ALA A 8 -17.56 6.44 26.31
N THR A 9 -16.53 5.70 26.71
CA THR A 9 -15.60 6.11 27.77
C THR A 9 -14.47 7.01 27.26
N GLU A 10 -14.22 6.97 25.96
CA GLU A 10 -13.19 7.72 25.26
C GLU A 10 -13.84 8.63 24.20
N GLU A 11 -13.08 9.60 23.68
CA GLU A 11 -13.57 10.58 22.72
C GLU A 11 -14.08 9.89 21.45
N THR A 12 -15.34 10.13 21.14
CA THR A 12 -16.01 9.62 19.94
C THR A 12 -16.79 10.74 19.29
N ASP A 13 -16.80 10.76 17.96
CA ASP A 13 -17.54 11.75 17.20
C ASP A 13 -19.05 11.51 17.44
N GLY A 14 -19.73 12.31 18.27
CA GLY A 14 -21.14 12.13 18.56
C GLY A 14 -21.74 13.16 19.52
N SER A 15 -23.00 13.54 19.32
CA SER A 15 -23.77 14.35 20.28
C SER A 15 -24.40 13.44 21.34
N GLY A 16 -24.38 13.84 22.61
CA GLY A 16 -25.06 13.08 23.69
C GLY A 16 -24.31 11.83 24.15
N VAL A 17 -22.98 11.91 24.25
CA VAL A 17 -22.10 10.83 24.72
C VAL A 17 -22.18 10.69 26.24
N LEU A 18 -22.51 9.49 26.71
CA LEU A 18 -22.54 9.13 28.13
C LEU A 18 -21.27 8.39 28.54
N GLY A 19 -20.74 8.73 29.71
CA GLY A 19 -19.60 8.01 30.31
C GLY A 19 -18.22 8.51 29.86
N LEU A 20 -18.14 9.64 29.14
CA LEU A 20 -16.87 10.20 28.69
C LEU A 20 -15.93 10.47 29.89
N GLY A 21 -14.72 9.88 29.86
CA GLY A 21 -13.75 9.97 30.94
C GLY A 21 -14.04 9.07 32.16
N GLU A 22 -15.11 8.27 32.15
CA GLU A 22 -15.34 7.24 33.16
C GLU A 22 -14.64 5.92 32.80
N GLU A 23 -14.23 5.16 33.82
CA GLU A 23 -13.67 3.82 33.64
C GLU A 23 -14.75 2.82 33.17
N TRP A 24 -14.42 2.00 32.16
CA TRP A 24 -15.29 0.93 31.68
C TRP A 24 -15.34 -0.26 32.65
N LYS A 25 -16.50 -0.47 33.27
CA LYS A 25 -16.84 -1.56 34.20
C LYS A 25 -17.86 -2.54 33.61
N GLY A 26 -18.17 -2.40 32.32
CA GLY A 26 -19.15 -3.22 31.61
C GLY A 26 -18.70 -4.63 31.23
N GLY A 27 -17.46 -5.03 31.53
CA GLY A 27 -16.88 -6.33 31.16
C GLY A 27 -16.34 -6.37 29.72
N ASP A 28 -15.74 -7.50 29.31
CA ASP A 28 -15.20 -7.69 27.95
C ASP A 28 -16.33 -8.03 26.96
N VAL A 29 -17.11 -7.02 26.56
CA VAL A 29 -18.25 -7.15 25.64
C VAL A 29 -17.87 -7.63 24.24
N ALA A 30 -16.58 -7.65 23.89
CA ALA A 30 -16.10 -8.23 22.64
C ALA A 30 -16.03 -9.76 22.70
N LYS A 31 -15.88 -10.34 23.90
CA LYS A 31 -15.71 -11.79 24.10
C LYS A 31 -16.87 -12.45 24.85
N THR A 32 -17.51 -11.73 25.76
CA THR A 32 -18.54 -12.27 26.66
C THR A 32 -19.74 -11.33 26.79
N VAL A 33 -20.74 -11.76 27.55
CA VAL A 33 -21.88 -10.92 27.97
C VAL A 33 -21.42 -9.71 28.79
N GLY A 34 -22.22 -8.63 28.80
CA GLY A 34 -21.94 -7.44 29.59
C GLY A 34 -22.64 -6.18 29.09
N GLY A 35 -22.06 -5.01 29.38
CA GLY A 35 -22.57 -3.72 28.88
C GLY A 35 -23.67 -3.07 29.72
N GLY A 36 -24.05 -3.65 30.86
CA GLY A 36 -25.04 -3.10 31.80
C GLY A 36 -24.74 -1.68 32.29
N GLN A 37 -23.47 -1.29 32.34
CA GLN A 37 -23.03 0.08 32.62
C GLN A 37 -23.70 1.11 31.69
N LYS A 38 -23.91 0.77 30.42
CA LYS A 38 -24.62 1.61 29.44
C LYS A 38 -26.06 1.89 29.90
N VAL A 39 -26.75 0.88 30.41
CA VAL A 39 -28.13 1.00 30.92
C VAL A 39 -28.17 1.88 32.17
N ARG A 40 -27.19 1.75 33.07
CA ARG A 40 -27.07 2.63 34.25
C ARG A 40 -26.88 4.09 33.86
N TRP A 41 -25.99 4.37 32.91
CA TRP A 41 -25.79 5.74 32.42
C TRP A 41 -27.03 6.28 31.72
N LEU A 42 -27.65 5.49 30.84
CA LEU A 42 -28.87 5.87 30.15
C LEU A 42 -30.02 6.16 31.12
N LYS A 43 -30.14 5.37 32.19
CA LYS A 43 -31.09 5.59 33.29
C LYS A 43 -30.91 6.96 33.95
N LYS A 44 -29.66 7.37 34.21
CA LYS A 44 -29.36 8.68 34.80
C LYS A 44 -29.74 9.81 33.84
N GLU A 45 -29.47 9.67 32.55
CA GLU A 45 -29.77 10.70 31.56
C GLU A 45 -31.27 10.85 31.30
N LEU A 46 -31.97 9.74 31.09
CA LEU A 46 -33.41 9.75 30.76
C LEU A 46 -34.29 10.29 31.89
N LEU A 47 -33.83 10.28 33.13
CA LEU A 47 -34.53 10.94 34.24
C LEU A 47 -34.71 12.45 34.02
N ARG A 48 -33.82 13.10 33.28
CA ARG A 48 -33.92 14.53 32.94
C ARG A 48 -35.01 14.82 31.90
N HIS A 49 -35.45 13.80 31.17
CA HIS A 49 -36.39 13.92 30.06
C HIS A 49 -37.70 13.16 30.29
N LYS A 50 -37.91 12.62 31.50
CA LYS A 50 -39.05 11.75 31.83
C LYS A 50 -40.42 12.41 31.63
N ASP A 51 -40.49 13.75 31.73
CA ASP A 51 -41.73 14.52 31.65
C ASP A 51 -41.98 15.10 30.24
N ASP A 52 -41.03 14.94 29.31
CA ASP A 52 -41.14 15.45 27.94
C ASP A 52 -41.80 14.42 27.01
N GLN A 53 -43.12 14.56 26.83
CA GLN A 53 -43.94 13.68 26.00
C GLN A 53 -43.62 13.76 24.50
N ASN A 54 -42.93 14.80 24.04
CA ASN A 54 -42.66 15.05 22.62
C ASN A 54 -41.21 14.74 22.22
N LYS A 55 -40.36 14.39 23.19
CA LYS A 55 -38.97 14.02 22.95
C LYS A 55 -38.86 12.55 22.58
N VAL A 56 -38.29 12.30 21.42
CA VAL A 56 -37.90 10.97 20.96
C VAL A 56 -36.43 10.79 21.28
N VAL A 57 -36.09 9.68 21.92
CA VAL A 57 -34.71 9.29 22.22
C VAL A 57 -34.33 8.14 21.29
N LEU A 58 -33.15 8.24 20.69
CA LEU A 58 -32.50 7.18 19.94
C LEU A 58 -31.22 6.80 20.67
N PHE A 59 -31.13 5.56 21.16
CA PHE A 59 -29.91 5.01 21.72
C PHE A 59 -29.21 4.13 20.68
N VAL A 60 -27.91 4.32 20.50
CA VAL A 60 -27.06 3.51 19.62
C VAL A 60 -25.68 3.27 20.23
N ASP A 61 -25.15 2.06 20.05
CA ASP A 61 -23.80 1.68 20.55
C ASP A 61 -22.67 2.43 19.83
N SER A 62 -22.89 2.93 18.61
CA SER A 62 -21.88 3.71 17.88
C SER A 62 -22.53 4.73 16.94
N CYS A 63 -21.80 5.84 16.76
CA CYS A 63 -22.20 7.00 15.96
C CYS A 63 -22.35 6.64 14.48
N CYS A 64 -23.58 6.73 13.97
CA CYS A 64 -23.94 7.19 12.62
C CYS A 64 -25.47 7.14 12.49
N THR A 65 -26.16 8.28 12.42
CA THR A 65 -27.63 8.30 12.31
C THR A 65 -28.13 9.45 11.41
N SER A 66 -29.20 9.20 10.65
CA SER A 66 -30.05 10.24 10.01
C SER A 66 -31.53 9.81 10.02
N PHE A 67 -32.33 10.33 10.97
CA PHE A 67 -33.62 9.75 11.34
C PHE A 67 -34.87 10.37 10.65
N HIS A 68 -35.93 9.55 10.48
CA HIS A 68 -37.31 9.98 10.18
C HIS A 68 -38.35 9.27 11.06
N ARG A 69 -39.40 10.01 11.46
CA ARG A 69 -40.44 9.63 12.46
C ARG A 69 -41.03 8.23 12.25
N VAL A 70 -41.25 7.53 13.36
CA VAL A 70 -41.92 6.22 13.45
C VAL A 70 -43.13 6.34 14.37
N GLY A 71 -44.22 5.62 14.06
CA GLY A 71 -45.47 5.62 14.84
C GLY A 71 -45.51 4.69 16.06
N HIS A 72 -44.37 4.19 16.53
CA HIS A 72 -44.30 3.27 17.70
C HIS A 72 -43.74 3.99 18.93
N LYS A 73 -44.20 3.60 20.12
CA LYS A 73 -43.75 4.21 21.38
C LYS A 73 -42.33 3.81 21.73
N VAL A 74 -41.99 2.53 21.53
CA VAL A 74 -40.64 1.99 21.69
C VAL A 74 -40.38 0.95 20.59
N LEU A 75 -39.27 1.12 19.87
CA LEU A 75 -38.83 0.28 18.77
C LEU A 75 -37.39 -0.17 19.03
N PHE A 76 -37.16 -1.47 19.09
CA PHE A 76 -35.82 -2.05 19.15
C PHE A 76 -35.37 -2.53 17.78
N SER A 77 -34.06 -2.55 17.56
CA SER A 77 -33.48 -3.25 16.42
C SER A 77 -33.73 -4.75 16.52
N ALA A 78 -33.83 -5.42 15.37
CA ALA A 78 -34.05 -6.85 15.28
C ALA A 78 -32.84 -7.56 14.68
N GLU A 79 -32.57 -8.80 15.09
CA GLU A 79 -31.49 -9.63 14.56
C GLU A 79 -31.89 -11.11 14.35
N GLY A 80 -31.03 -11.84 13.65
CA GLY A 80 -31.26 -13.25 13.29
C GLY A 80 -31.02 -14.25 14.43
N PHE A 81 -30.32 -13.84 15.49
CA PHE A 81 -29.91 -14.74 16.58
C PHE A 81 -30.59 -14.39 17.91
N CYS A 82 -31.02 -15.41 18.65
CA CYS A 82 -31.52 -15.23 20.02
C CYS A 82 -30.32 -15.30 20.98
N TRP A 83 -29.77 -14.13 21.35
CA TRP A 83 -28.61 -14.01 22.21
C TRP A 83 -28.94 -13.15 23.45
N PRO A 84 -28.36 -13.43 24.65
CA PRO A 84 -27.43 -14.53 24.93
C PRO A 84 -28.11 -15.88 25.23
N ASP A 85 -29.36 -15.89 25.69
CA ASP A 85 -30.08 -17.12 26.07
C ASP A 85 -30.99 -17.63 24.94
N GLN A 86 -30.51 -18.63 24.21
CA GLN A 86 -31.24 -19.26 23.10
C GLN A 86 -32.54 -19.95 23.54
N LYS A 87 -32.67 -20.35 24.82
CA LYS A 87 -33.88 -21.00 25.34
C LYS A 87 -35.09 -20.06 25.32
N LEU A 88 -34.87 -18.76 25.23
CA LEU A 88 -35.92 -17.76 25.14
C LEU A 88 -36.53 -17.65 23.74
N ALA A 89 -35.95 -18.27 22.72
CA ALA A 89 -36.41 -18.15 21.33
C ALA A 89 -37.88 -18.55 21.13
N SER A 90 -38.36 -19.56 21.86
CA SER A 90 -39.76 -20.02 21.80
C SER A 90 -40.76 -19.03 22.39
N LYS A 91 -40.31 -18.13 23.29
CA LYS A 91 -41.16 -17.11 23.92
C LYS A 91 -41.38 -15.88 23.04
N TYR A 92 -40.53 -15.68 22.03
CA TYR A 92 -40.71 -14.58 21.08
C TYR A 92 -41.98 -14.79 20.24
N PRO A 93 -42.74 -13.73 19.91
CA PRO A 93 -43.82 -13.82 18.93
C PRO A 93 -43.34 -14.45 17.62
N THR A 94 -44.20 -15.18 16.94
CA THR A 94 -43.92 -15.68 15.60
C THR A 94 -43.93 -14.53 14.60
N VAL A 95 -42.94 -14.51 13.72
CA VAL A 95 -42.79 -13.50 12.67
C VAL A 95 -42.76 -14.23 11.35
N HIS A 96 -43.70 -13.91 10.46
CA HIS A 96 -43.81 -14.58 9.15
C HIS A 96 -42.67 -14.21 8.19
N SER A 97 -42.15 -12.98 8.33
CA SER A 97 -41.09 -12.44 7.46
C SER A 97 -40.33 -11.36 8.23
N GLY A 98 -39.01 -11.50 8.30
CA GLY A 98 -38.12 -10.60 9.03
C GLY A 98 -37.32 -11.27 10.14
N LYS A 99 -36.44 -10.49 10.75
CA LYS A 99 -35.63 -10.85 11.92
C LYS A 99 -36.51 -10.95 13.17
N ARG A 100 -36.33 -11.98 13.99
CA ARG A 100 -37.28 -12.32 15.08
C ARG A 100 -36.86 -11.79 16.45
N TYR A 101 -35.56 -11.65 16.70
CA TYR A 101 -35.02 -11.46 18.04
C TYR A 101 -34.57 -10.02 18.27
N LEU A 102 -34.62 -9.57 19.53
CA LEU A 102 -34.23 -8.21 19.92
C LEU A 102 -32.72 -8.07 19.95
N ASN A 103 -32.20 -6.92 19.48
CA ASN A 103 -30.82 -6.50 19.71
C ASN A 103 -30.80 -5.14 20.43
N SER A 104 -30.01 -5.01 21.49
CA SER A 104 -29.96 -3.81 22.35
C SER A 104 -29.02 -2.72 21.87
N GLY A 105 -28.19 -2.97 20.83
CA GLY A 105 -27.24 -1.99 20.33
C GLY A 105 -27.87 -0.84 19.54
N GLY A 106 -29.18 -0.91 19.29
CA GLY A 106 -29.96 0.18 18.70
C GLY A 106 -31.43 0.09 19.08
N PHE A 107 -31.98 1.17 19.66
CA PHE A 107 -33.40 1.29 19.93
C PHE A 107 -33.83 2.75 20.08
N MET A 108 -35.11 3.01 19.92
CA MET A 108 -35.66 4.36 20.01
C MET A 108 -37.07 4.37 20.59
N GLY A 109 -37.48 5.50 21.14
CA GLY A 109 -38.83 5.66 21.67
C GLY A 109 -39.06 7.03 22.30
N PHE A 110 -40.27 7.27 22.80
CA PHE A 110 -40.57 8.49 23.56
C PHE A 110 -39.86 8.47 24.92
N ALA A 111 -39.34 9.63 25.33
CA ALA A 111 -38.55 9.76 26.54
C ALA A 111 -39.23 9.23 27.82
N PRO A 112 -40.55 9.42 28.06
CA PRO A 112 -41.22 8.89 29.26
C PRO A 112 -41.24 7.37 29.31
N GLU A 113 -41.63 6.70 28.21
CA GLU A 113 -41.64 5.24 28.12
C GLU A 113 -40.22 4.67 28.23
N MET A 114 -39.25 5.30 27.56
CA MET A 114 -37.84 4.91 27.64
C MET A 114 -37.30 5.05 29.08
N ALA A 115 -37.60 6.15 29.76
CA ALA A 115 -37.23 6.38 31.15
C ALA A 115 -37.83 5.31 32.07
N ALA A 116 -39.12 4.97 31.90
CA ALA A 116 -39.80 3.94 32.68
C ALA A 116 -39.23 2.53 32.43
N LEU A 117 -38.76 2.23 31.22
CA LEU A 117 -38.08 0.97 30.90
C LEU A 117 -36.73 0.87 31.63
N VAL A 118 -35.83 1.84 31.42
CA VAL A 118 -34.47 1.78 31.98
C VAL A 118 -34.45 1.92 33.50
N GLN A 119 -35.47 2.54 34.11
CA GLN A 119 -35.59 2.63 35.57
C GLN A 119 -35.67 1.26 36.25
N GLN A 120 -36.20 0.24 35.54
CA GLN A 120 -36.28 -1.14 36.05
C GLN A 120 -34.92 -1.82 36.20
N TRP A 121 -33.84 -1.20 35.67
CA TRP A 121 -32.47 -1.68 35.86
C TRP A 121 -32.07 -1.64 37.33
N LYS A 122 -31.74 -2.81 37.86
CA LYS A 122 -31.28 -3.08 39.23
C LYS A 122 -30.10 -4.06 39.28
N TYR A 123 -29.42 -4.19 38.16
CA TYR A 123 -28.36 -5.17 37.90
C TYR A 123 -26.97 -4.50 37.98
N LYS A 124 -25.91 -5.31 37.94
CA LYS A 124 -24.52 -4.85 38.03
C LYS A 124 -24.03 -4.28 36.70
N ASP A 125 -22.99 -3.45 36.74
CA ASP A 125 -22.43 -2.83 35.52
C ASP A 125 -21.96 -3.86 34.47
N ASN A 126 -21.55 -5.05 34.90
CA ASN A 126 -21.13 -6.16 34.03
C ASN A 126 -22.23 -7.17 33.69
N ASP A 127 -23.47 -6.95 34.12
CA ASP A 127 -24.61 -7.76 33.67
C ASP A 127 -25.00 -7.39 32.24
N ASP A 128 -25.66 -8.32 31.54
CA ASP A 128 -25.96 -8.20 30.11
C ASP A 128 -27.12 -7.24 29.83
N ASP A 129 -26.86 -6.21 29.04
CA ASP A 129 -27.87 -5.22 28.63
C ASP A 129 -28.93 -5.85 27.70
N GLN A 130 -28.51 -6.68 26.74
CA GLN A 130 -29.40 -7.35 25.80
C GLN A 130 -30.39 -8.30 26.50
N LEU A 131 -29.93 -9.07 27.48
CA LEU A 131 -30.77 -9.98 28.27
C LEU A 131 -31.79 -9.22 29.10
N PHE A 132 -31.42 -8.06 29.65
CA PHE A 132 -32.34 -7.18 30.38
C PHE A 132 -33.51 -6.74 29.49
N TYR A 133 -33.22 -6.15 28.32
CA TYR A 133 -34.27 -5.70 27.40
C TYR A 133 -35.07 -6.87 26.83
N THR A 134 -34.42 -8.01 26.54
CA THR A 134 -35.09 -9.24 26.10
C THR A 134 -36.13 -9.71 27.11
N ARG A 135 -35.78 -9.76 28.41
CA ARG A 135 -36.72 -10.19 29.46
C ARG A 135 -37.94 -9.27 29.55
N ILE A 136 -37.75 -7.95 29.41
CA ILE A 136 -38.85 -6.98 29.42
C ILE A 136 -39.73 -7.16 28.17
N TYR A 137 -39.14 -7.32 26.98
CA TYR A 137 -39.89 -7.50 25.73
C TYR A 137 -40.70 -8.80 25.68
N LEU A 138 -40.20 -9.85 26.34
CA LEU A 138 -40.88 -11.15 26.42
C LEU A 138 -42.03 -11.16 27.43
N ASP A 139 -42.05 -10.25 28.39
CA ASP A 139 -43.21 -10.04 29.26
C ASP A 139 -44.34 -9.38 28.46
N LYS A 140 -45.43 -10.13 28.24
CA LYS A 140 -46.60 -9.67 27.46
C LYS A 140 -47.25 -8.42 28.06
N ALA A 141 -47.29 -8.30 29.38
CA ALA A 141 -47.88 -7.14 30.04
C ALA A 141 -47.00 -5.89 29.81
N GLN A 142 -45.69 -6.02 29.99
CA GLN A 142 -44.73 -4.92 29.74
C GLN A 142 -44.70 -4.51 28.26
N ARG A 143 -44.63 -5.49 27.34
CA ARG A 143 -44.64 -5.25 25.89
C ARG A 143 -45.89 -4.48 25.45
N THR A 144 -47.05 -4.84 25.98
CA THR A 144 -48.32 -4.17 25.67
C THR A 144 -48.37 -2.78 26.31
N LYS A 145 -47.95 -2.65 27.58
CA LYS A 145 -47.93 -1.37 28.32
C LYS A 145 -47.10 -0.30 27.61
N TYR A 146 -45.91 -0.63 27.14
CA TYR A 146 -45.01 0.31 26.47
C TYR A 146 -45.13 0.30 24.94
N ASN A 147 -46.07 -0.49 24.37
CA ASN A 147 -46.24 -0.68 22.93
C ASN A 147 -44.90 -0.93 22.22
N MET A 148 -44.15 -1.93 22.72
CA MET A 148 -42.81 -2.25 22.22
C MET A 148 -42.93 -3.12 20.97
N THR A 149 -42.11 -2.83 19.96
CA THR A 149 -41.98 -3.64 18.75
C THR A 149 -40.51 -3.79 18.33
N LEU A 150 -40.24 -4.69 17.39
CA LEU A 150 -38.92 -4.87 16.80
C LEU A 150 -38.95 -4.46 15.32
N ASP A 151 -37.84 -3.90 14.82
CA ASP A 151 -37.66 -3.55 13.42
C ASP A 151 -37.35 -4.80 12.56
N HIS A 152 -38.34 -5.67 12.42
CA HIS A 152 -38.20 -6.99 11.80
C HIS A 152 -37.63 -6.96 10.37
N ARG A 153 -37.83 -5.87 9.62
CA ARG A 153 -37.42 -5.76 8.21
C ARG A 153 -36.30 -4.74 7.99
N SER A 154 -35.58 -4.37 9.06
CA SER A 154 -34.44 -3.45 8.97
C SER A 154 -34.76 -2.16 8.23
N ARG A 155 -35.90 -1.53 8.55
CA ARG A 155 -36.29 -0.24 7.96
C ARG A 155 -35.45 0.91 8.50
N ILE A 156 -35.01 0.78 9.75
CA ILE A 156 -34.26 1.79 10.49
C ILE A 156 -32.92 1.19 10.90
N PHE A 157 -32.94 0.01 11.53
CA PHE A 157 -31.76 -0.62 12.09
C PHE A 157 -31.32 -1.83 11.25
N GLN A 158 -30.09 -1.79 10.76
CA GLN A 158 -29.42 -2.90 10.10
C GLN A 158 -28.33 -3.45 11.00
N ASN A 159 -28.64 -4.52 11.74
CA ASN A 159 -27.63 -5.33 12.40
C ASN A 159 -26.93 -6.21 11.34
N LEU A 160 -25.60 -6.21 11.31
CA LEU A 160 -24.83 -6.92 10.28
C LEU A 160 -24.63 -8.41 10.59
N ASN A 161 -24.58 -8.80 11.86
CA ASN A 161 -24.33 -10.20 12.22
C ASN A 161 -25.44 -11.13 11.70
N GLY A 162 -25.08 -12.08 10.85
CA GLY A 162 -26.03 -12.98 10.17
C GLY A 162 -26.90 -12.31 9.09
N ALA A 163 -26.53 -11.11 8.62
CA ALA A 163 -27.22 -10.39 7.56
C ALA A 163 -26.27 -9.66 6.59
N VAL A 164 -24.97 -9.98 6.60
CA VAL A 164 -23.97 -9.34 5.72
C VAL A 164 -24.34 -9.49 4.24
N ASP A 165 -24.77 -10.69 3.84
CA ASP A 165 -25.15 -10.98 2.44
C ASP A 165 -26.45 -10.27 2.00
N GLU A 166 -27.20 -9.70 2.94
CA GLU A 166 -28.40 -8.92 2.65
C GLU A 166 -28.07 -7.46 2.36
N VAL A 167 -26.85 -6.99 2.61
CA VAL A 167 -26.50 -5.57 2.59
C VAL A 167 -25.59 -5.24 1.41
N VAL A 168 -26.02 -4.29 0.58
CA VAL A 168 -25.23 -3.74 -0.54
C VAL A 168 -25.11 -2.23 -0.43
N LEU A 169 -24.03 -1.68 -0.99
CA LEU A 169 -23.88 -0.23 -1.14
C LEU A 169 -24.78 0.27 -2.27
N LYS A 170 -25.58 1.30 -1.98
CA LYS A 170 -26.38 2.05 -2.94
C LYS A 170 -25.74 3.43 -3.09
N PHE A 171 -25.12 3.66 -4.24
CA PHE A 171 -24.55 4.95 -4.59
C PHE A 171 -25.64 5.90 -5.11
N GLU A 172 -25.67 7.10 -4.53
CA GLU A 172 -26.42 8.26 -5.02
C GLU A 172 -25.39 9.35 -5.39
N ARG A 173 -25.82 10.44 -6.05
CA ARG A 173 -24.88 11.47 -6.55
C ARG A 173 -23.97 12.05 -5.45
N ALA A 174 -24.58 12.48 -4.35
CA ALA A 174 -23.89 13.17 -3.26
C ALA A 174 -23.73 12.34 -1.98
N LYS A 175 -24.15 11.07 -1.98
CA LYS A 175 -24.08 10.21 -0.79
C LYS A 175 -24.14 8.72 -1.16
N VAL A 176 -23.72 7.88 -0.23
CA VAL A 176 -23.82 6.43 -0.31
C VAL A 176 -24.67 5.93 0.86
N ARG A 177 -25.53 4.94 0.61
CA ARG A 177 -26.38 4.33 1.62
C ARG A 177 -26.20 2.81 1.61
N ALA A 178 -26.52 2.16 2.72
CA ALA A 178 -26.76 0.71 2.70
C ALA A 178 -28.19 0.42 2.21
N ARG A 179 -28.35 -0.63 1.40
CA ARG A 179 -29.64 -1.21 1.03
C ARG A 179 -29.68 -2.66 1.51
N ASN A 180 -30.74 -3.00 2.22
CA ASN A 180 -31.06 -4.39 2.50
C ASN A 180 -31.85 -4.96 1.30
N VAL A 181 -31.27 -5.91 0.58
CA VAL A 181 -31.90 -6.50 -0.63
C VAL A 181 -32.96 -7.55 -0.30
N ALA A 182 -32.92 -8.15 0.89
CA ALA A 182 -33.89 -9.16 1.31
C ALA A 182 -35.27 -8.56 1.61
N TYR A 183 -35.31 -7.32 2.13
CA TYR A 183 -36.55 -6.63 2.48
C TYR A 183 -36.82 -5.37 1.65
N ASP A 184 -35.93 -5.06 0.71
CA ASP A 184 -35.93 -3.84 -0.07
C ASP A 184 -36.06 -2.56 0.77
N THR A 185 -35.20 -2.44 1.78
CA THR A 185 -35.16 -1.28 2.68
C THR A 185 -33.85 -0.51 2.58
N LEU A 186 -33.90 0.78 2.94
CA LEU A 186 -32.74 1.64 3.07
C LEU A 186 -32.56 2.00 4.55
N PRO A 187 -31.89 1.16 5.34
CA PRO A 187 -31.69 1.40 6.76
C PRO A 187 -31.02 2.76 7.01
N VAL A 188 -31.28 3.28 8.20
CA VAL A 188 -30.72 4.55 8.68
C VAL A 188 -29.45 4.29 9.48
N ILE A 189 -29.45 3.22 10.27
CA ILE A 189 -28.43 2.90 11.26
C ILE A 189 -27.85 1.56 10.88
N ILE A 190 -26.53 1.50 10.74
CA ILE A 190 -25.81 0.27 10.44
C ILE A 190 -25.03 -0.10 11.69
N HIS A 191 -25.35 -1.25 12.27
CA HIS A 191 -24.74 -1.74 13.49
C HIS A 191 -23.89 -2.97 13.18
N GLY A 192 -22.57 -2.80 13.25
CA GLY A 192 -21.61 -3.90 13.17
C GLY A 192 -21.54 -4.69 14.47
N ASN A 193 -22.61 -5.41 14.82
CA ASN A 193 -22.67 -6.23 16.04
C ASN A 193 -21.83 -7.52 15.92
N GLY A 194 -21.34 -8.02 17.05
CA GLY A 194 -20.53 -9.25 17.08
C GLY A 194 -19.31 -9.20 16.15
N PRO A 195 -19.04 -10.25 15.34
CA PRO A 195 -17.82 -10.36 14.54
C PRO A 195 -17.84 -9.56 13.22
N THR A 196 -18.68 -8.53 13.11
CA THR A 196 -18.90 -7.80 11.84
C THR A 196 -18.27 -6.40 11.77
N LYS A 197 -17.32 -6.12 12.68
CA LYS A 197 -16.64 -4.82 12.76
C LYS A 197 -15.87 -4.47 11.49
N LEU A 198 -15.25 -5.46 10.82
CA LEU A 198 -14.52 -5.23 9.57
C LEU A 198 -15.47 -4.88 8.41
N GLN A 199 -16.65 -5.50 8.36
CA GLN A 199 -17.69 -5.19 7.38
C GLN A 199 -18.25 -3.78 7.62
N LEU A 200 -18.44 -3.39 8.88
CA LEU A 200 -18.81 -2.02 9.22
C LEU A 200 -17.74 -1.02 8.76
N ASN A 201 -16.46 -1.30 8.99
CA ASN A 201 -15.36 -0.45 8.51
C ASN A 201 -15.36 -0.31 6.98
N TYR A 202 -15.66 -1.40 6.26
CA TYR A 202 -15.81 -1.35 4.80
C TYR A 202 -16.95 -0.42 4.37
N LEU A 203 -18.13 -0.53 5.00
CA LEU A 203 -19.28 0.35 4.69
C LEU A 203 -19.00 1.81 5.07
N GLY A 204 -18.31 2.03 6.19
CA GLY A 204 -17.93 3.35 6.70
C GLY A 204 -16.93 4.11 5.82
N ASN A 205 -16.22 3.42 4.90
CA ASN A 205 -15.40 4.11 3.90
C ASN A 205 -16.24 4.89 2.87
N TYR A 206 -17.54 4.63 2.79
CA TYR A 206 -18.45 5.23 1.81
C TYR A 206 -19.62 5.94 2.47
N VAL A 207 -20.32 5.26 3.37
CA VAL A 207 -21.57 5.72 3.98
C VAL A 207 -21.28 6.72 5.12
N PRO A 208 -21.96 7.87 5.19
CA PRO A 208 -22.91 8.38 4.21
C PRO A 208 -22.23 9.17 3.07
N ALA A 209 -21.08 9.78 3.31
CA ALA A 209 -20.40 10.62 2.32
C ALA A 209 -18.87 10.61 2.50
N SER A 210 -18.31 9.61 3.17
CA SER A 210 -16.85 9.47 3.33
C SER A 210 -16.15 9.31 1.98
N TRP A 211 -16.81 8.64 1.03
CA TRP A 211 -16.43 8.66 -0.37
C TRP A 211 -17.67 8.69 -1.27
N THR A 212 -17.67 9.54 -2.28
CA THR A 212 -18.77 9.68 -3.26
C THR A 212 -18.23 9.73 -4.69
N TYR A 213 -19.09 9.46 -5.68
CA TYR A 213 -18.69 9.47 -7.09
C TYR A 213 -18.30 10.87 -7.57
N GLU A 214 -19.04 11.91 -7.16
CA GLU A 214 -18.79 13.30 -7.60
C GLU A 214 -17.71 13.99 -6.77
N GLY A 215 -17.68 13.75 -5.44
CA GLY A 215 -16.78 14.45 -4.52
C GLY A 215 -15.50 13.70 -4.15
N GLY A 216 -15.32 12.47 -4.63
CA GLY A 216 -14.21 11.63 -4.17
C GLY A 216 -14.29 11.41 -2.65
N CYS A 217 -13.14 11.42 -1.98
CA CYS A 217 -13.06 11.21 -0.54
C CYS A 217 -13.31 12.52 0.24
N GLY A 218 -14.31 12.52 1.13
CA GLY A 218 -14.74 13.73 1.84
C GLY A 218 -13.84 14.18 3.00
N GLY A 219 -12.86 13.37 3.40
CA GLY A 219 -11.94 13.67 4.52
C GLY A 219 -10.55 13.07 4.32
N CYS A 220 -10.14 12.80 3.09
CA CYS A 220 -8.78 12.31 2.80
C CYS A 220 -7.74 13.41 2.87
N ASP A 221 -8.18 14.66 2.70
CA ASP A 221 -7.34 15.84 2.72
C ASP A 221 -7.34 16.52 4.11
N ASP A 222 -8.08 15.95 5.07
CA ASP A 222 -8.09 16.41 6.46
C ASP A 222 -6.68 16.26 7.05
N ASP A 223 -6.22 17.32 7.74
CA ASP A 223 -4.89 17.40 8.36
C ASP A 223 -3.71 17.22 7.37
N LEU A 224 -3.90 17.49 6.07
CA LEU A 224 -2.79 17.50 5.12
C LEU A 224 -1.79 18.61 5.47
N LEU A 225 -0.53 18.19 5.68
CA LEU A 225 0.61 19.08 5.82
C LEU A 225 1.39 19.09 4.51
N LEU A 226 1.33 20.20 3.78
CA LEU A 226 2.19 20.42 2.62
C LEU A 226 3.60 20.78 3.12
N LEU A 227 4.59 19.96 2.75
CA LEU A 227 5.96 20.11 3.24
C LEU A 227 6.59 21.45 2.81
N ASP A 228 6.19 21.97 1.64
CA ASP A 228 6.71 23.25 1.11
C ASP A 228 6.17 24.48 1.86
N ASP A 229 5.06 24.33 2.60
CA ASP A 229 4.40 25.44 3.31
C ASP A 229 4.91 25.62 4.74
N VAL A 230 5.80 24.73 5.21
CA VAL A 230 6.24 24.64 6.61
C VAL A 230 7.76 24.67 6.65
N SER A 231 8.34 25.48 7.53
CA SER A 231 9.80 25.50 7.66
C SER A 231 10.33 24.20 8.25
N ASP A 232 11.58 23.85 7.93
CA ASP A 232 12.24 22.62 8.40
C ASP A 232 12.22 22.47 9.94
N GLU A 233 12.18 23.58 10.69
CA GLU A 233 12.13 23.58 12.15
C GLU A 233 10.73 23.28 12.73
N GLN A 234 9.69 23.47 11.93
CA GLN A 234 8.31 23.21 12.31
C GLN A 234 7.85 21.83 11.87
N LEU A 235 8.59 21.18 10.97
CA LEU A 235 8.30 19.82 10.55
C LEU A 235 8.42 18.81 11.71
N PRO A 236 7.52 17.80 11.75
CA PRO A 236 7.49 16.81 12.81
C PRO A 236 8.77 15.97 12.83
N LEU A 237 9.13 15.44 13.99
CA LEU A 237 10.20 14.46 14.07
C LEU A 237 9.70 13.12 13.48
N VAL A 238 10.43 12.56 12.52
CA VAL A 238 10.07 11.30 11.84
C VAL A 238 11.08 10.21 12.18
N TYR A 239 10.57 9.05 12.58
CA TYR A 239 11.37 7.85 12.80
C TYR A 239 11.32 6.96 11.57
N VAL A 240 12.46 6.72 10.95
CA VAL A 240 12.61 5.87 9.76
C VAL A 240 13.31 4.59 10.17
N ALA A 241 12.59 3.47 10.12
CA ALA A 241 13.11 2.16 10.47
C ALA A 241 13.27 1.27 9.22
N VAL A 242 14.50 0.86 8.95
CA VAL A 242 14.90 0.01 7.82
C VAL A 242 15.21 -1.39 8.32
N PHE A 243 14.65 -2.41 7.66
CA PHE A 243 14.82 -3.81 8.03
C PHE A 243 15.36 -4.62 6.84
N ILE A 244 16.61 -5.05 6.94
CA ILE A 244 17.30 -5.90 5.95
C ILE A 244 17.28 -7.33 6.47
N LEU A 245 16.21 -8.06 6.17
CA LEU A 245 15.93 -9.38 6.75
C LEU A 245 16.36 -10.55 5.85
N LYS A 246 16.66 -10.27 4.58
CA LYS A 246 17.08 -11.24 3.58
C LYS A 246 18.02 -10.59 2.56
N PRO A 247 18.88 -11.35 1.87
CA PRO A 247 19.69 -10.83 0.78
C PRO A 247 18.81 -10.09 -0.24
N THR A 248 19.01 -8.79 -0.33
CA THR A 248 18.21 -7.86 -1.11
C THR A 248 19.13 -7.17 -2.13
N PRO A 249 18.87 -7.34 -3.44
CA PRO A 249 19.62 -6.63 -4.48
C PRO A 249 19.52 -5.12 -4.31
N PHE A 250 20.53 -4.40 -4.78
CA PHE A 250 20.60 -2.93 -4.81
C PHE A 250 20.45 -2.25 -3.44
N ILE A 251 21.01 -2.87 -2.39
CA ILE A 251 20.91 -2.32 -1.04
C ILE A 251 21.73 -1.03 -0.87
N GLU A 252 22.83 -0.89 -1.60
CA GLU A 252 23.68 0.31 -1.52
C GLU A 252 22.91 1.53 -2.06
N GLU A 253 22.26 1.37 -3.20
CA GLU A 253 21.42 2.38 -3.85
C GLU A 253 20.15 2.68 -3.03
N PHE A 254 19.62 1.69 -2.30
CA PHE A 254 18.52 1.92 -1.36
C PHE A 254 18.97 2.77 -0.17
N LEU A 255 20.11 2.44 0.44
CA LEU A 255 20.65 3.17 1.58
C LEU A 255 21.03 4.60 1.19
N ASP A 256 21.71 4.78 0.06
CA ASP A 256 22.09 6.11 -0.44
C ASP A 256 20.85 6.99 -0.72
N ARG A 257 19.72 6.41 -1.15
CA ARG A 257 18.46 7.15 -1.33
C ARG A 257 17.91 7.76 -0.04
N LEU A 258 18.22 7.19 1.12
CA LEU A 258 17.81 7.77 2.42
C LEU A 258 18.39 9.17 2.62
N THR A 259 19.52 9.47 1.99
CA THR A 259 20.18 10.79 2.07
C THR A 259 19.50 11.84 1.19
N SER A 260 18.70 11.41 0.22
CA SER A 260 18.04 12.25 -0.78
C SER A 260 16.52 12.37 -0.57
N MET A 261 16.01 11.93 0.58
CA MET A 261 14.59 12.09 0.91
C MET A 261 14.26 13.59 0.96
N ASN A 262 13.08 13.96 0.42
CA ASN A 262 12.56 15.33 0.51
C ASN A 262 12.03 15.60 1.92
N TYR A 263 12.92 15.58 2.90
CA TYR A 263 12.66 15.82 4.31
C TYR A 263 13.99 16.17 5.02
N PRO A 264 14.02 17.17 5.91
CA PRO A 264 15.26 17.59 6.57
C PRO A 264 15.85 16.46 7.41
N ALA A 265 17.10 16.08 7.13
CA ALA A 265 17.80 14.99 7.82
C ALA A 265 17.90 15.21 9.35
N SER A 266 17.94 16.47 9.81
CA SER A 266 17.91 16.85 11.22
C SER A 266 16.61 16.42 11.94
N ARG A 267 15.51 16.27 11.19
CA ARG A 267 14.19 15.81 11.65
C ARG A 267 13.95 14.33 11.39
N ILE A 268 14.98 13.58 11.00
CA ILE A 268 14.92 12.13 10.83
C ILE A 268 15.67 11.45 11.98
N ARG A 269 15.06 10.40 12.52
CA ARG A 269 15.72 9.44 13.42
C ARG A 269 15.77 8.10 12.72
N LEU A 270 16.98 7.68 12.37
CA LEU A 270 17.20 6.51 11.53
C LEU A 270 17.50 5.29 12.41
N PHE A 271 16.80 4.19 12.13
CA PHE A 271 17.05 2.88 12.71
C PHE A 271 17.29 1.88 11.59
N ILE A 272 18.41 1.18 11.58
CA ILE A 272 18.73 0.14 10.59
C ILE A 272 18.95 -1.17 11.32
N HIS A 273 18.11 -2.16 11.06
CA HIS A 273 18.33 -3.54 11.48
C HIS A 273 18.73 -4.39 10.28
N ASN A 274 19.95 -4.92 10.30
CA ASN A 274 20.46 -5.85 9.32
C ASN A 274 20.61 -7.24 9.95
N ASN A 275 19.89 -8.22 9.41
CA ASN A 275 19.99 -9.63 9.82
C ASN A 275 20.71 -10.50 8.76
N VAL A 276 21.46 -9.86 7.86
CA VAL A 276 22.10 -10.51 6.72
C VAL A 276 23.58 -10.16 6.69
N VAL A 277 24.42 -11.15 7.00
CA VAL A 277 25.90 -11.01 7.02
C VAL A 277 26.45 -10.46 5.71
N TYR A 278 25.89 -10.89 4.56
CA TYR A 278 26.26 -10.37 3.24
C TYR A 278 26.12 -8.84 3.12
N HIS A 279 25.19 -8.22 3.85
CA HIS A 279 24.91 -6.79 3.78
C HIS A 279 25.67 -5.94 4.79
N GLU A 280 26.43 -6.53 5.72
CA GLU A 280 27.24 -5.77 6.71
C GLU A 280 28.12 -4.73 6.03
N ARG A 281 28.89 -5.14 5.00
CA ARG A 281 29.78 -4.23 4.26
C ARG A 281 29.05 -3.06 3.60
N HIS A 282 27.82 -3.26 3.15
CA HIS A 282 27.03 -2.22 2.50
C HIS A 282 26.52 -1.22 3.54
N VAL A 283 26.05 -1.71 4.68
CA VAL A 283 25.60 -0.88 5.81
C VAL A 283 26.76 -0.10 6.41
N ASP A 284 27.92 -0.73 6.59
CA ASP A 284 29.13 -0.07 7.07
C ASP A 284 29.61 1.02 6.13
N SER A 285 29.63 0.74 4.81
CA SER A 285 29.98 1.72 3.77
C SER A 285 29.07 2.94 3.84
N PHE A 286 27.75 2.73 3.90
CA PHE A 286 26.77 3.79 4.07
C PHE A 286 27.00 4.59 5.37
N TRP A 287 27.22 3.91 6.49
CA TRP A 287 27.42 4.55 7.79
C TRP A 287 28.67 5.44 7.80
N GLN A 288 29.79 4.96 7.27
CA GLN A 288 31.01 5.77 7.21
C GLN A 288 30.86 7.01 6.32
N LYS A 289 30.13 6.89 5.21
CA LYS A 289 29.87 8.02 4.30
C LYS A 289 28.88 9.04 4.90
N HIS A 290 27.84 8.59 5.60
CA HIS A 290 26.66 9.41 5.90
C HIS A 290 26.32 9.60 7.39
N LYS A 291 27.12 9.09 8.33
CA LYS A 291 26.88 9.27 9.78
C LYS A 291 26.66 10.71 10.23
N ALA A 292 27.28 11.69 9.56
CA ALA A 292 27.12 13.10 9.89
C ALA A 292 25.69 13.62 9.62
N LEU A 293 24.97 13.01 8.68
CA LEU A 293 23.58 13.36 8.36
C LEU A 293 22.60 12.78 9.39
N PHE A 294 22.97 11.69 10.07
CA PHE A 294 22.11 10.97 11.01
C PHE A 294 22.86 10.73 12.35
N PRO A 295 23.09 11.78 13.14
CA PRO A 295 23.93 11.69 14.34
C PRO A 295 23.37 10.77 15.44
N GLU A 296 22.05 10.57 15.48
CA GLU A 296 21.36 9.71 16.44
C GLU A 296 20.89 8.38 15.81
N ALA A 297 21.52 7.95 14.71
CA ALA A 297 21.14 6.69 14.07
C ALA A 297 21.49 5.48 14.94
N VAL A 298 20.60 4.49 14.96
CA VAL A 298 20.82 3.20 15.62
C VAL A 298 20.99 2.13 14.54
N LEU A 299 22.12 1.42 14.59
CA LEU A 299 22.44 0.34 13.66
C LEU A 299 22.57 -0.95 14.46
N ILE A 300 21.80 -1.97 14.09
CA ILE A 300 21.83 -3.31 14.68
C ILE A 300 22.25 -4.28 13.59
N GLY A 301 23.39 -4.93 13.77
CA GLY A 301 23.91 -5.90 12.82
C GLY A 301 23.45 -7.33 13.12
N PRO A 302 23.85 -8.29 12.25
CA PRO A 302 23.45 -9.69 12.37
C PRO A 302 24.01 -10.40 13.61
N GLU A 303 25.08 -9.85 14.20
CA GLU A 303 25.75 -10.35 15.41
C GLU A 303 24.84 -10.39 16.64
N GLU A 304 23.88 -9.48 16.72
CA GLU A 304 22.90 -9.41 17.83
C GLU A 304 21.86 -10.53 17.75
N ASN A 305 21.77 -11.24 16.61
CA ASN A 305 20.84 -12.35 16.35
C ASN A 305 19.39 -12.01 16.77
N LEU A 306 18.97 -10.78 16.49
CA LEU A 306 17.71 -10.23 16.98
C LEU A 306 16.54 -10.73 16.11
N PRO A 307 15.52 -11.38 16.69
CA PRO A 307 14.34 -11.78 15.94
C PRO A 307 13.60 -10.57 15.34
N GLU A 308 13.06 -10.73 14.12
CA GLU A 308 12.36 -9.65 13.41
C GLU A 308 11.31 -8.93 14.26
N ALA A 309 10.49 -9.66 15.00
CA ALA A 309 9.43 -9.08 15.83
C ALA A 309 10.01 -8.18 16.94
N GLN A 310 11.13 -8.59 17.56
CA GLN A 310 11.81 -7.81 18.58
C GLN A 310 12.48 -6.58 17.96
N ALA A 311 13.13 -6.71 16.81
CA ALA A 311 13.73 -5.58 16.09
C ALA A 311 12.67 -4.53 15.70
N ARG A 312 11.50 -4.97 15.21
CA ARG A 312 10.38 -4.08 14.89
C ARG A 312 9.81 -3.38 16.10
N THR A 313 9.82 -4.05 17.26
CA THR A 313 9.34 -3.49 18.52
C THR A 313 10.31 -2.43 19.04
N MET A 314 11.61 -2.73 18.99
CA MET A 314 12.68 -1.82 19.39
C MET A 314 12.75 -0.55 18.52
N ALA A 315 12.38 -0.65 17.24
CA ALA A 315 12.33 0.49 16.34
C ALA A 315 11.19 1.49 16.64
N VAL A 316 10.21 1.10 17.47
CA VAL A 316 9.10 1.98 17.87
C VAL A 316 9.49 2.71 19.15
N PRO A 317 9.51 4.07 19.17
CA PRO A 317 9.91 4.82 20.36
C PRO A 317 8.98 4.56 21.55
N GLU A 318 9.54 4.59 22.76
CA GLU A 318 8.78 4.53 24.01
C GLU A 318 7.78 5.70 24.07
N GLY A 319 6.48 5.40 24.16
CA GLY A 319 5.39 6.38 24.10
C GLY A 319 4.45 6.24 22.89
N PHE A 320 4.84 5.50 21.84
CA PHE A 320 3.93 5.18 20.72
C PHE A 320 3.03 3.98 20.98
N TYR A 321 3.43 3.08 21.88
CA TYR A 321 2.63 1.89 22.24
C TYR A 321 1.30 2.24 22.90
N SER A 322 1.24 3.30 23.71
CA SER A 322 0.03 3.71 24.43
C SER A 322 -1.08 4.24 23.52
N ARG A 323 -0.75 4.83 22.36
CA ARG A 323 -1.76 5.39 21.42
C ARG A 323 -2.32 4.38 20.41
N SER A 324 -1.69 3.21 20.26
CA SER A 324 -2.05 2.25 19.22
C SER A 324 -3.20 1.30 19.60
N GLU A 325 -3.41 1.06 20.91
CA GLU A 325 -4.58 0.32 21.41
C GLU A 325 -5.84 1.19 21.47
N ASP A 326 -5.69 2.49 21.74
CA ASP A 326 -6.80 3.47 21.86
C ASP A 326 -7.53 3.72 20.52
N TYR A 327 -6.84 3.66 19.38
CA TYR A 327 -7.45 3.95 18.08
C TYR A 327 -8.31 2.80 17.52
N SER A 328 -8.33 1.63 18.16
CA SER A 328 -9.15 0.48 17.74
C SER A 328 -10.63 0.62 18.10
N ARG A 329 -10.97 1.59 18.97
CA ARG A 329 -12.32 1.83 19.49
C ARG A 329 -13.05 3.00 18.82
N SER A 330 -12.33 3.83 18.06
CA SER A 330 -12.92 4.93 17.31
C SER A 330 -13.56 4.41 16.02
N CYS A 331 -14.84 4.71 15.81
CA CYS A 331 -15.57 4.53 14.55
C CYS A 331 -15.13 5.51 13.44
N ARG A 332 -13.95 6.11 13.54
CA ARG A 332 -13.34 6.66 12.34
C ARG A 332 -13.18 5.52 11.35
N PRO A 333 -13.57 5.70 10.07
CA PRO A 333 -13.03 4.86 9.02
C PRO A 333 -11.53 4.79 9.29
N ARG A 334 -10.90 3.64 9.08
CA ARG A 334 -9.47 3.66 8.80
C ARG A 334 -9.33 4.42 7.47
N GLY A 335 -9.49 5.75 7.48
CA GLY A 335 -8.67 6.63 6.69
C GLY A 335 -7.29 6.06 6.89
N ARG A 336 -6.67 5.70 5.76
CA ARG A 336 -5.40 4.97 5.69
C ARG A 336 -4.67 5.28 6.98
N LYS A 337 -4.31 4.27 7.77
CA LYS A 337 -3.19 4.47 8.70
C LYS A 337 -2.26 5.36 7.89
N SER A 338 -1.77 6.46 8.45
CA SER A 338 -0.54 7.00 7.93
C SER A 338 0.57 5.97 8.21
N THR A 339 0.40 4.70 7.78
CA THR A 339 1.25 4.17 6.73
C THR A 339 1.30 5.17 5.57
N THR A 340 1.96 6.30 5.78
CA THR A 340 3.23 6.48 5.09
C THR A 340 4.11 5.27 5.44
N HIS A 341 3.77 4.11 4.88
CA HIS A 341 4.79 3.46 4.11
C HIS A 341 5.07 4.48 3.02
N TYR A 342 5.99 5.39 3.31
CA TYR A 342 7.01 5.73 2.35
C TYR A 342 7.72 4.38 2.09
N SER A 343 7.05 3.53 1.33
CA SER A 343 7.76 2.82 0.30
C SER A 343 8.19 3.99 -0.56
N PRO A 344 9.48 4.40 -0.57
CA PRO A 344 9.99 4.93 -1.83
C PRO A 344 9.46 3.94 -2.86
N THR A 345 8.58 4.44 -3.75
CA THR A 345 7.83 3.66 -4.75
C THR A 345 8.48 2.31 -4.89
N LYS A 346 7.85 1.21 -4.42
CA LYS A 346 8.43 -0.15 -4.54
C LYS A 346 9.15 -0.13 -5.87
N PRO A 347 10.48 -0.20 -5.90
CA PRO A 347 11.14 -0.18 -7.17
C PRO A 347 10.85 -1.56 -7.71
N TYR A 348 9.71 -1.69 -8.38
CA TYR A 348 9.69 -2.39 -9.63
C TYR A 348 10.51 -1.53 -10.63
N THR A 349 11.73 -1.11 -10.28
CA THR A 349 12.79 -1.26 -11.25
C THR A 349 12.84 -2.76 -11.44
N LEU A 350 12.27 -3.21 -12.55
CA LEU A 350 12.52 -4.56 -13.04
C LEU A 350 14.02 -4.81 -12.84
N PRO A 351 14.43 -5.94 -12.22
CA PRO A 351 15.83 -6.23 -12.00
C PRO A 351 16.62 -5.97 -13.28
N GLY A 352 17.51 -4.97 -13.26
CA GLY A 352 18.30 -4.55 -14.41
C GLY A 352 18.06 -3.13 -14.94
N LEU A 353 17.05 -2.37 -14.50
CA LEU A 353 16.85 -0.97 -14.95
C LEU A 353 18.05 -0.06 -14.61
N ASP A 354 18.69 -0.27 -13.46
CA ASP A 354 19.90 0.45 -13.06
C ASP A 354 21.12 0.08 -13.94
N TRP A 355 21.06 -1.00 -14.73
CA TRP A 355 22.16 -1.40 -15.60
C TRP A 355 22.19 -0.62 -16.92
N PHE A 356 21.08 0.01 -17.30
CA PHE A 356 20.96 0.73 -18.56
C PHE A 356 21.17 2.22 -18.36
N SER A 357 21.74 2.87 -19.37
CA SER A 357 21.93 4.31 -19.30
C SER A 357 20.57 5.04 -19.29
N PRO A 358 20.34 6.01 -18.40
CA PRO A 358 19.15 6.87 -18.44
C PRO A 358 18.99 7.60 -19.78
N GLY A 359 20.10 7.88 -20.46
CA GLY A 359 20.12 8.52 -21.79
C GLY A 359 19.52 7.66 -22.91
N LEU A 360 19.29 6.36 -22.67
CA LEU A 360 18.67 5.45 -23.63
C LEU A 360 17.16 5.75 -23.81
N VAL A 361 16.49 6.25 -22.76
CA VAL A 361 15.10 6.75 -22.86
C VAL A 361 15.05 8.00 -23.74
N LEU A 362 16.10 8.83 -23.70
CA LEU A 362 16.22 10.02 -24.55
C LEU A 362 16.38 9.63 -26.03
N VAL A 363 17.03 8.50 -26.35
CA VAL A 363 17.17 8.00 -27.73
C VAL A 363 15.82 7.57 -28.32
N LEU A 364 14.92 7.04 -27.50
CA LEU A 364 13.56 6.65 -27.92
C LEU A 364 12.57 7.83 -28.00
N THR A 365 12.97 9.01 -27.53
CA THR A 365 12.10 10.18 -27.41
C THR A 365 12.64 11.44 -28.10
N ALA A 366 13.89 11.41 -28.57
CA ALA A 366 14.55 12.52 -29.26
C ALA A 366 15.22 12.06 -30.58
N PRO A 367 15.17 12.87 -31.65
CA PRO A 367 15.57 12.47 -33.01
C PRO A 367 17.09 12.43 -33.28
N LEU A 368 17.95 12.33 -32.26
CA LEU A 368 19.38 12.64 -32.37
C LEU A 368 20.29 11.55 -31.80
N SER A 369 20.17 10.32 -32.30
CA SER A 369 21.30 9.38 -32.21
C SER A 369 22.38 9.83 -33.21
N PRO A 370 23.63 10.10 -32.77
CA PRO A 370 24.69 10.48 -33.70
C PRO A 370 24.94 9.38 -34.72
N GLN A 371 25.03 9.75 -35.99
CA GLN A 371 25.31 8.84 -37.10
C GLN A 371 26.74 9.07 -37.62
N PRO A 372 27.78 8.47 -36.99
CA PRO A 372 29.18 8.71 -37.36
C PRO A 372 29.54 8.25 -38.78
N CYS A 373 28.86 7.21 -39.29
CA CYS A 373 28.98 6.74 -40.66
C CYS A 373 27.58 6.49 -41.23
N GLN A 374 27.44 6.48 -42.55
CA GLN A 374 26.18 6.13 -43.21
C GLN A 374 25.65 4.79 -42.67
N ASP A 375 24.40 4.80 -42.20
CA ASP A 375 23.70 3.66 -41.57
C ASP A 375 24.45 3.02 -40.38
N VAL A 376 25.28 3.80 -39.68
CA VAL A 376 25.90 3.41 -38.40
C VAL A 376 25.51 4.40 -37.32
N TYR A 377 24.84 3.93 -36.27
CA TYR A 377 24.26 4.80 -35.23
C TYR A 377 24.92 4.59 -33.88
N TRP A 378 25.07 5.66 -33.09
CA TRP A 378 25.60 5.65 -31.74
C TRP A 378 24.53 5.92 -30.70
N PHE A 379 24.50 5.10 -29.65
CA PHE A 379 23.60 5.37 -28.54
C PHE A 379 24.12 4.85 -27.19
N PRO A 380 23.85 5.56 -26.09
CA PRO A 380 24.13 5.07 -24.76
C PRO A 380 23.30 3.81 -24.49
N THR A 381 23.93 2.72 -24.04
CA THR A 381 23.23 1.43 -23.83
C THR A 381 23.29 0.99 -22.37
N MET A 382 24.47 1.03 -21.76
CA MET A 382 24.69 0.63 -20.36
C MET A 382 25.22 1.79 -19.52
N GLU A 383 24.95 1.74 -18.23
CA GLU A 383 25.56 2.65 -17.26
C GLU A 383 27.06 2.33 -17.11
N GLU A 384 27.89 3.34 -16.85
CA GLU A 384 29.34 3.12 -16.73
C GLU A 384 29.71 2.22 -15.53
N SER A 385 28.94 2.28 -14.45
CA SER A 385 29.17 1.45 -13.25
C SER A 385 28.91 -0.04 -13.53
N THR A 386 27.99 -0.36 -14.44
CA THR A 386 27.56 -1.73 -14.77
C THR A 386 28.32 -2.35 -15.93
N ALA A 387 28.97 -1.54 -16.76
CA ALA A 387 29.96 -1.99 -17.73
C ALA A 387 31.25 -2.48 -17.01
N VAL A 388 31.21 -3.68 -16.42
CA VAL A 388 32.33 -4.28 -15.68
C VAL A 388 32.97 -5.43 -16.48
N VAL A 389 34.30 -5.40 -16.54
CA VAL A 389 35.17 -6.38 -17.21
C VAL A 389 35.28 -7.67 -16.39
N PRO A 390 34.92 -8.87 -16.93
CA PRO A 390 35.21 -10.13 -16.28
C PRO A 390 36.72 -10.40 -16.22
N ARG A 391 37.25 -10.78 -15.05
CA ARG A 391 38.70 -11.00 -14.83
C ARG A 391 39.29 -12.26 -15.50
N ARG A 392 38.50 -13.13 -16.15
CA ARG A 392 39.00 -14.35 -16.81
C ARG A 392 38.37 -14.57 -18.19
N ARG A 393 39.18 -15.10 -19.13
CA ARG A 393 38.77 -15.52 -20.48
C ARG A 393 37.56 -16.45 -20.37
N THR A 394 36.39 -15.97 -20.78
CA THR A 394 35.29 -16.85 -21.19
C THR A 394 34.88 -16.41 -22.58
N GLN A 395 35.08 -17.31 -23.53
CA GLN A 395 34.21 -17.39 -24.69
C GLN A 395 32.79 -17.38 -24.13
N ALA A 396 31.88 -16.55 -24.63
CA ALA A 396 30.47 -16.60 -24.21
C ALA A 396 29.75 -17.85 -24.79
N SER A 397 30.48 -18.96 -24.86
CA SER A 397 30.00 -20.31 -25.06
C SER A 397 30.34 -21.08 -23.79
N ALA A 398 29.28 -21.46 -23.06
CA ALA A 398 29.30 -22.31 -21.88
C ALA A 398 29.92 -21.72 -20.59
N GLY A 399 29.09 -21.09 -19.75
CA GLY A 399 29.23 -21.29 -18.30
C GLY A 399 29.20 -20.11 -17.33
N GLY A 400 28.87 -18.86 -17.69
CA GLY A 400 28.90 -17.79 -16.66
C GLY A 400 28.02 -16.55 -16.81
N TYR A 401 27.61 -16.17 -18.02
CA TYR A 401 26.78 -14.97 -18.26
C TYR A 401 25.67 -15.19 -19.28
N GLU A 402 25.20 -16.44 -19.44
CA GLU A 402 23.83 -16.67 -19.93
C GLU A 402 22.83 -16.41 -18.80
N ASN A 403 22.81 -15.20 -18.25
CA ASN A 403 21.62 -14.81 -17.52
C ASN A 403 20.58 -14.51 -18.60
N LYS A 404 19.84 -15.55 -19.02
CA LYS A 404 18.85 -15.49 -20.11
C LYS A 404 17.91 -14.30 -19.94
N GLU A 405 17.62 -13.92 -18.70
CA GLU A 405 16.80 -12.78 -18.35
C GLU A 405 17.46 -11.42 -18.67
N TRP A 406 18.75 -11.22 -18.41
CA TRP A 406 19.47 -9.99 -18.78
C TRP A 406 19.48 -9.75 -20.29
N LEU A 407 19.89 -10.77 -21.05
CA LEU A 407 19.93 -10.70 -22.51
C LEU A 407 18.53 -10.52 -23.09
N LYS A 408 17.51 -11.16 -22.51
CA LYS A 408 16.12 -10.99 -22.91
C LYS A 408 15.63 -9.56 -22.61
N PHE A 409 16.03 -8.98 -21.48
CA PHE A 409 15.67 -7.63 -21.09
C PHE A 409 16.33 -6.58 -22.00
N LEU A 410 17.66 -6.65 -22.18
CA LEU A 410 18.42 -5.81 -23.12
C LEU A 410 17.84 -5.89 -24.54
N LYS A 411 17.54 -7.10 -25.04
CA LYS A 411 17.01 -7.29 -26.40
C LYS A 411 15.58 -6.77 -26.56
N ARG A 412 14.68 -7.09 -25.62
CA ARG A 412 13.24 -6.82 -25.76
C ARG A 412 12.85 -5.40 -25.40
N LEU A 413 13.43 -4.84 -24.34
CA LEU A 413 13.01 -3.53 -23.84
C LEU A 413 13.84 -2.37 -24.40
N TYR A 414 15.01 -2.65 -24.97
CA TYR A 414 15.91 -1.59 -25.42
C TYR A 414 16.33 -1.73 -26.87
N LEU A 415 17.01 -2.83 -27.24
CA LEU A 415 17.52 -2.95 -28.61
C LEU A 415 16.42 -3.04 -29.65
N THR A 416 15.28 -3.68 -29.34
CA THR A 416 14.16 -3.78 -30.28
C THR A 416 13.52 -2.42 -30.55
N PRO A 417 13.07 -1.63 -29.54
CA PRO A 417 12.56 -0.28 -29.77
C PRO A 417 13.56 0.66 -30.45
N VAL A 418 14.85 0.62 -30.05
CA VAL A 418 15.88 1.47 -30.66
C VAL A 418 16.09 1.08 -32.13
N THR A 419 16.08 -0.21 -32.45
CA THR A 419 16.20 -0.66 -33.85
C THR A 419 15.02 -0.21 -34.70
N GLU A 420 13.79 -0.32 -34.17
CA GLU A 420 12.56 0.11 -34.88
C GLU A 420 12.58 1.62 -35.17
N GLU A 421 13.09 2.43 -34.25
CA GLU A 421 13.22 3.87 -34.41
C GLU A 421 14.33 4.26 -35.39
N LEU A 422 15.51 3.65 -35.27
CA LEU A 422 16.67 3.94 -36.14
C LEU A 422 16.50 3.42 -37.56
N TYR A 423 15.69 2.37 -37.74
CA TYR A 423 15.39 1.76 -39.03
C TYR A 423 13.87 1.62 -39.23
N PRO A 424 13.15 2.72 -39.50
CA PRO A 424 11.70 2.70 -39.65
C PRO A 424 11.23 1.66 -40.68
N GLY A 425 10.24 0.86 -40.29
CA GLY A 425 9.69 -0.21 -41.11
C GLY A 425 10.36 -1.58 -40.91
N TYR A 426 11.40 -1.66 -40.06
CA TYR A 426 11.99 -2.93 -39.64
C TYR A 426 11.57 -3.29 -38.22
N TYR A 427 11.04 -4.50 -38.02
CA TYR A 427 10.49 -4.97 -36.73
C TYR A 427 11.24 -6.24 -36.25
N PRO A 428 12.27 -6.12 -35.38
CA PRO A 428 13.06 -7.26 -34.95
C PRO A 428 12.33 -8.13 -33.92
N LYS A 429 12.44 -9.45 -34.05
CA LYS A 429 11.93 -10.42 -33.05
C LYS A 429 12.84 -10.61 -31.83
N ALA A 430 13.76 -9.68 -31.55
CA ALA A 430 14.71 -9.74 -30.43
C ALA A 430 15.54 -11.05 -30.37
N GLN A 431 15.70 -11.76 -31.49
CA GLN A 431 16.49 -12.99 -31.55
C GLN A 431 17.96 -12.66 -31.83
N ALA A 432 18.85 -13.06 -30.92
CA ALA A 432 20.28 -12.94 -31.15
C ALA A 432 20.98 -14.29 -31.01
N VAL A 433 21.58 -14.73 -32.12
CA VAL A 433 22.15 -16.08 -32.29
C VAL A 433 23.58 -16.16 -31.76
N MET A 434 24.31 -15.03 -31.76
CA MET A 434 25.67 -14.94 -31.25
C MET A 434 25.78 -13.73 -30.32
N ASN A 435 26.12 -13.98 -29.05
CA ASN A 435 26.37 -12.97 -28.03
C ASN A 435 27.71 -13.29 -27.41
N PHE A 436 28.74 -12.46 -27.59
CA PHE A 436 30.05 -12.73 -27.00
C PHE A 436 30.83 -11.47 -26.66
N VAL A 437 31.71 -11.62 -25.67
CA VAL A 437 32.68 -10.58 -25.30
C VAL A 437 33.99 -10.87 -26.03
N VAL A 438 34.45 -9.94 -26.85
CA VAL A 438 35.77 -10.01 -27.48
C VAL A 438 36.77 -9.25 -26.65
N ARG A 439 37.99 -9.79 -26.54
CA ARG A 439 39.13 -9.12 -25.90
C ARG A 439 40.26 -8.98 -26.91
N TYR A 440 40.54 -7.76 -27.37
CA TYR A 440 41.70 -7.50 -28.22
C TYR A 440 42.92 -7.20 -27.35
N ARG A 441 44.11 -7.66 -27.76
CA ARG A 441 45.37 -7.38 -27.08
C ARG A 441 46.54 -7.27 -28.06
N PRO A 442 47.55 -6.42 -27.80
CA PRO A 442 48.75 -6.28 -28.64
C PRO A 442 49.49 -7.61 -28.86
N ASP A 443 49.57 -8.44 -27.83
CA ASP A 443 50.32 -9.71 -27.76
C ASP A 443 49.50 -10.95 -28.18
N GLU A 444 48.19 -10.80 -28.37
CA GLU A 444 47.31 -11.89 -28.81
C GLU A 444 46.72 -11.55 -30.19
N GLN A 445 45.47 -11.07 -30.21
CA GLN A 445 44.79 -10.60 -31.41
C GLN A 445 44.56 -9.09 -31.28
N PRO A 446 45.36 -8.25 -31.97
CA PRO A 446 45.28 -6.79 -31.81
C PRO A 446 44.35 -6.11 -32.83
N SER A 447 43.80 -6.86 -33.78
CA SER A 447 42.91 -6.34 -34.83
C SER A 447 41.99 -7.45 -35.36
N LEU A 448 41.02 -7.08 -36.19
CA LEU A 448 40.15 -8.03 -36.87
C LEU A 448 40.13 -7.72 -38.37
N ARG A 449 40.44 -8.73 -39.20
CA ARG A 449 40.52 -8.58 -40.66
C ARG A 449 39.15 -8.15 -41.24
N PRO A 450 39.12 -7.52 -42.42
CA PRO A 450 37.88 -7.17 -43.10
C PRO A 450 36.92 -8.36 -43.27
N HIS A 451 35.67 -8.22 -42.82
CA HIS A 451 34.65 -9.26 -42.86
C HIS A 451 33.22 -8.69 -42.88
N HIS A 452 32.24 -9.60 -43.03
CA HIS A 452 30.83 -9.35 -42.76
C HIS A 452 30.40 -10.17 -41.55
N ASP A 453 29.40 -9.68 -40.83
CA ASP A 453 28.81 -10.41 -39.71
C ASP A 453 27.70 -11.35 -40.19
N SER A 454 27.50 -12.44 -39.46
CA SER A 454 26.37 -13.35 -39.68
C SER A 454 25.13 -12.90 -38.89
N SER A 455 24.71 -11.65 -39.07
CA SER A 455 23.56 -11.00 -38.44
C SER A 455 22.82 -10.09 -39.43
N THR A 456 21.56 -9.74 -39.17
CA THR A 456 20.87 -8.66 -39.89
C THR A 456 21.43 -7.32 -39.43
N PHE A 457 21.53 -7.12 -38.12
CA PHE A 457 22.23 -5.99 -37.50
C PHE A 457 23.19 -6.46 -36.40
N THR A 458 24.30 -5.76 -36.26
CA THR A 458 25.28 -5.97 -35.19
C THR A 458 25.29 -4.77 -34.26
N VAL A 459 25.25 -5.04 -32.96
CA VAL A 459 25.42 -4.03 -31.90
C VAL A 459 26.72 -4.31 -31.16
N ASN A 460 27.58 -3.29 -31.07
CA ASN A 460 28.89 -3.35 -30.42
C ASN A 460 28.91 -2.40 -29.24
N ILE A 461 28.98 -2.93 -28.01
CA ILE A 461 28.96 -2.13 -26.77
C ILE A 461 30.37 -2.07 -26.18
N ALA A 462 30.90 -0.86 -25.93
CA ALA A 462 32.20 -0.68 -25.29
C ALA A 462 32.11 -0.91 -23.78
N LEU A 463 32.98 -1.76 -23.25
CA LEU A 463 32.97 -2.15 -21.82
C LEU A 463 34.07 -1.48 -20.98
N ASN A 464 35.02 -0.78 -21.60
CA ASN A 464 36.12 -0.07 -20.94
C ASN A 464 36.50 1.22 -21.69
N SER A 465 37.34 2.06 -21.08
CA SER A 465 37.52 3.47 -21.49
C SER A 465 38.77 3.69 -22.36
N LYS A 466 38.58 4.29 -23.54
CA LYS A 466 39.69 4.77 -24.40
C LYS A 466 40.51 5.83 -23.66
N ASN A 467 41.84 5.83 -23.85
CA ASN A 467 42.83 6.68 -23.19
C ASN A 467 43.05 6.41 -21.68
N ILE A 468 42.29 5.49 -21.07
CA ILE A 468 42.53 4.99 -19.70
C ILE A 468 43.00 3.53 -19.79
N ASP A 469 42.14 2.69 -20.35
CA ASP A 469 42.32 1.24 -20.42
C ASP A 469 42.99 0.77 -21.71
N TYR A 470 42.88 1.52 -22.82
CA TYR A 470 43.50 1.22 -24.11
C TYR A 470 43.70 2.45 -25.00
N GLU A 471 44.60 2.33 -25.97
CA GLU A 471 44.84 3.31 -27.03
C GLU A 471 44.55 2.71 -28.41
N GLY A 472 44.22 3.57 -29.39
CA GLY A 472 43.92 3.18 -30.76
C GLY A 472 42.57 2.45 -30.94
N GLY A 473 42.48 1.70 -32.03
CA GLY A 473 41.35 0.85 -32.35
C GLY A 473 40.05 1.55 -32.78
N GLY A 474 38.96 0.79 -32.78
CA GLY A 474 37.68 1.15 -33.39
C GLY A 474 37.28 0.19 -34.52
N CYS A 475 36.30 0.60 -35.31
CA CYS A 475 35.79 -0.14 -36.46
C CYS A 475 35.86 0.73 -37.72
N ARG A 476 36.44 0.20 -38.80
CA ARG A 476 36.47 0.90 -40.10
C ARG A 476 35.54 0.19 -41.08
N PHE A 477 34.64 0.95 -41.67
CA PHE A 477 33.73 0.49 -42.71
C PHE A 477 34.31 0.81 -44.09
N LEU A 478 34.85 -0.21 -44.76
CA LEU A 478 35.69 -0.05 -45.95
C LEU A 478 34.91 0.58 -47.12
N ARG A 479 33.65 0.18 -47.30
CA ARG A 479 32.79 0.67 -48.40
C ARG A 479 32.47 2.16 -48.32
N TYR A 480 32.52 2.73 -47.13
CA TYR A 480 32.20 4.14 -46.87
C TYR A 480 33.45 4.98 -46.58
N SER A 481 34.63 4.36 -46.59
CA SER A 481 35.89 4.96 -46.13
C SER A 481 35.73 5.72 -44.80
N CYS A 482 34.93 5.16 -43.90
CA CYS A 482 34.54 5.80 -42.65
C CYS A 482 35.02 4.96 -41.46
N SER A 483 35.51 5.62 -40.41
CA SER A 483 36.01 4.97 -39.20
C SER A 483 35.26 5.47 -38.00
N VAL A 484 34.80 4.52 -37.18
CA VAL A 484 34.18 4.73 -35.90
C VAL A 484 35.22 4.44 -34.83
N GLU A 485 35.77 5.50 -34.23
CA GLU A 485 36.63 5.35 -33.06
C GLU A 485 35.82 4.81 -31.89
N ALA A 486 36.44 4.01 -31.01
CA ALA A 486 35.72 3.32 -29.96
C ALA A 486 34.85 4.27 -29.12
N PRO A 487 33.55 3.95 -28.92
CA PRO A 487 32.63 4.84 -28.23
C PRO A 487 32.96 4.92 -26.73
N ARG A 488 32.36 5.91 -26.04
CA ARG A 488 32.48 6.05 -24.58
C ARG A 488 32.07 4.74 -23.89
N LYS A 489 32.60 4.49 -22.69
CA LYS A 489 32.21 3.30 -21.91
C LYS A 489 30.68 3.23 -21.75
N GLY A 490 30.09 2.06 -21.95
CA GLY A 490 28.64 1.86 -21.89
C GLY A 490 27.86 2.32 -23.13
N TRP A 491 28.49 3.00 -24.09
CA TRP A 491 27.88 3.33 -25.38
C TRP A 491 28.04 2.18 -26.37
N SER A 492 27.11 2.14 -27.32
CA SER A 492 27.14 1.19 -28.41
C SER A 492 27.10 1.87 -29.76
N PHE A 493 27.56 1.11 -30.76
CA PHE A 493 27.29 1.42 -32.15
C PHE A 493 26.60 0.26 -32.84
N MET A 494 25.64 0.59 -33.70
CA MET A 494 24.81 -0.38 -34.41
C MET A 494 24.89 -0.17 -35.91
N HIS A 495 25.07 -1.26 -36.67
CA HIS A 495 25.13 -1.24 -38.13
C HIS A 495 24.54 -2.52 -38.74
N PRO A 496 24.14 -2.52 -40.02
CA PRO A 496 23.81 -3.74 -40.75
C PRO A 496 24.98 -4.74 -40.75
N GLY A 497 24.69 -6.03 -40.55
CA GLY A 497 25.74 -7.07 -40.47
C GLY A 497 26.19 -7.62 -41.83
N ARG A 498 25.28 -7.62 -42.81
CA ARG A 498 25.45 -8.26 -44.13
C ARG A 498 25.47 -7.24 -45.27
N LEU A 499 26.07 -7.65 -46.40
CA LEU A 499 26.06 -6.98 -47.72
C LEU A 499 26.74 -5.59 -47.77
N THR A 500 26.28 -4.63 -46.97
CA THR A 500 26.60 -3.20 -47.12
C THR A 500 27.75 -2.72 -46.24
N HIS A 501 27.93 -3.31 -45.06
CA HIS A 501 28.89 -2.83 -44.06
C HIS A 501 30.06 -3.80 -43.91
N TYR A 502 30.84 -3.95 -44.99
CA TYR A 502 32.11 -4.67 -44.94
C TYR A 502 33.10 -3.87 -44.09
N HIS A 503 33.57 -4.46 -42.98
CA HIS A 503 34.28 -3.71 -41.95
C HIS A 503 35.46 -4.47 -41.33
N GLU A 504 36.39 -3.72 -40.74
CA GLU A 504 37.57 -4.25 -40.04
C GLU A 504 37.71 -3.65 -38.64
N GLY A 505 38.28 -4.44 -37.72
CA GLY A 505 38.65 -3.97 -36.39
C GLY A 505 40.05 -3.35 -36.45
N LEU A 506 40.14 -2.06 -36.16
CA LEU A 506 41.40 -1.31 -36.19
C LEU A 506 42.39 -1.82 -35.12
N LEU A 507 43.68 -1.55 -35.33
CA LEU A 507 44.76 -2.01 -34.46
C LEU A 507 44.70 -1.35 -33.07
N TYR A 508 44.84 -2.18 -32.04
CA TYR A 508 45.02 -1.76 -30.65
C TYR A 508 46.50 -1.95 -30.25
N PRO A 509 47.34 -0.89 -30.33
CA PRO A 509 48.79 -1.00 -30.13
C PRO A 509 49.21 -1.18 -28.68
N LEU A 510 48.45 -0.65 -27.72
CA LEU A 510 48.83 -0.63 -26.31
C LEU A 510 47.57 -0.89 -25.44
N LYS A 511 47.58 -2.03 -24.74
CA LYS A 511 46.54 -2.53 -23.82
C LYS A 511 45.29 -3.13 -24.49
N TYR A 512 44.36 -3.62 -23.66
CA TYR A 512 43.24 -4.46 -24.07
C TYR A 512 41.90 -3.72 -24.11
N VAL A 513 41.06 -4.04 -25.09
CA VAL A 513 39.69 -3.53 -25.19
C VAL A 513 38.70 -4.69 -25.07
N MET A 514 37.52 -4.44 -24.50
CA MET A 514 36.42 -5.39 -24.47
C MET A 514 35.14 -4.84 -25.10
N PHE A 515 34.57 -5.64 -26.01
CA PHE A 515 33.30 -5.33 -26.67
C PHE A 515 32.32 -6.48 -26.49
N LEU A 516 31.06 -6.16 -26.17
CA LEU A 516 29.95 -7.10 -26.28
C LEU A 516 29.33 -6.98 -27.68
N PHE A 517 29.38 -8.08 -28.43
CA PHE A 517 28.80 -8.21 -29.77
C PHE A 517 27.44 -8.90 -29.66
N LEU A 518 26.41 -8.30 -30.28
CA LEU A 518 25.07 -8.87 -30.37
C LEU A 518 24.62 -8.88 -31.83
N GLY A 519 24.45 -10.09 -32.39
CA GLY A 519 23.95 -10.27 -33.76
C GLY A 519 22.44 -10.51 -33.79
N LEU A 520 21.65 -9.51 -34.18
CA LEU A 520 20.20 -9.59 -34.31
C LEU A 520 19.82 -10.20 -35.67
N LYS A 521 18.93 -11.19 -35.71
CA LYS A 521 18.37 -11.74 -36.95
C LYS A 521 16.93 -11.27 -37.19
N SER A 522 16.60 -11.04 -38.45
CA SER A 522 15.24 -11.15 -38.98
C SER A 522 14.93 -12.64 -39.24
N ASP A 523 13.65 -13.00 -39.31
CA ASP A 523 13.25 -14.36 -39.73
C ASP A 523 13.93 -14.78 -41.05
#